data_AF-A0A1V4IVS4-F1
#
_entry.id   AF-A0A1V4IVS4-F1
#
_cell.length_a   1.000
_cell.length_b   1.000
_cell.length_c   1.000
_cell.angle_alpha   90.00
_cell.angle_beta   90.00
_cell.angle_gamma   90.00
#
_symmetry.space_group_name_H-M   'P 1'
#
loop_
_entity.id
_entity.type
_entity.pdbx_description
1 polymer ?
#
loop_
_entity_poly.entity_id
_entity_poly.type
_entity_poly.pdbx_seq_one_letter_code
_entity_poly.pdbx_strand_id
1 'polypeptide(L)'
;MSNKIGAEKNSNAIIGAWAKFKEKHPNTAQFLVFFILSNGITVLQMVLMPIFKDIFGHTSLVSTNFQVLKVGHNFDGSPYYVFNYAAGSISAGGGGGLAYFLAVQITMAIAQIINFFVQRNITFKSKSNIWKAAFWYVVAYIIISIGAAALQGLYKAPIYNLLMNTLKMGSVGETIADFITMIINCAISFWVFFPIFKVIFKDESQK
;
A
#
# COMPACT_ATOMS: atom_id res chain seq x y z
N MET A 1 8.65 -14.71 -41.30
CA MET A 1 10.04 -14.68 -40.79
C MET A 1 10.63 -13.27 -40.67
N SER A 2 10.22 -12.28 -41.48
CA SER A 2 10.79 -10.91 -41.49
C SER A 2 10.55 -10.08 -40.21
N ASN A 3 9.39 -10.19 -39.54
CA ASN A 3 9.05 -9.38 -38.35
C ASN A 3 9.89 -9.68 -37.08
N LYS A 4 10.46 -10.89 -36.95
CA LYS A 4 11.30 -11.24 -35.78
C LYS A 4 12.67 -10.56 -35.83
N ILE A 5 13.23 -10.38 -37.02
CA ILE A 5 14.59 -9.85 -37.22
C ILE A 5 14.63 -8.34 -36.95
N GLY A 6 13.56 -7.61 -37.28
CA GLY A 6 13.43 -6.18 -36.96
C GLY A 6 13.28 -5.89 -35.47
N ALA A 7 12.55 -6.75 -34.75
CA ALA A 7 12.35 -6.62 -33.30
C ALA A 7 13.65 -6.86 -32.49
N GLU A 8 14.45 -7.86 -32.88
CA GLU A 8 15.74 -8.12 -32.21
C GLU A 8 16.77 -7.00 -32.43
N LYS A 9 16.81 -6.42 -33.63
CA LYS A 9 17.77 -5.33 -33.93
C LYS A 9 17.48 -4.07 -33.12
N ASN A 10 16.20 -3.73 -32.93
CA ASN A 10 15.77 -2.62 -32.09
C ASN A 10 16.00 -2.89 -30.59
N SER A 11 15.74 -4.11 -30.11
CA SER A 11 16.02 -4.49 -28.72
C SER A 11 17.51 -4.31 -28.37
N ASN A 12 18.40 -4.79 -29.24
CA ASN A 12 19.85 -4.66 -29.04
C ASN A 12 20.34 -3.21 -29.08
N ALA A 13 19.74 -2.35 -29.91
CA ALA A 13 20.05 -0.93 -29.95
C ALA A 13 19.60 -0.20 -28.67
N ILE A 14 18.42 -0.54 -28.15
CA ILE A 14 17.89 0.02 -26.89
C ILE A 14 18.76 -0.45 -25.69
N ILE A 15 19.15 -1.72 -25.66
CA ILE A 15 20.04 -2.27 -24.61
C ILE A 15 21.41 -1.58 -24.65
N GLY A 16 21.98 -1.37 -25.84
CA GLY A 16 23.26 -0.66 -26.00
C GLY A 16 23.19 0.82 -25.63
N ALA A 17 22.10 1.52 -25.97
CA ALA A 17 21.87 2.89 -25.57
C ALA A 17 21.66 3.01 -24.04
N TRP A 18 20.95 2.07 -23.45
CA TRP A 18 20.74 1.99 -22.00
C TRP A 18 22.03 1.73 -21.23
N ALA A 19 22.90 0.84 -21.73
CA ALA A 19 24.21 0.59 -21.13
C ALA A 19 25.06 1.86 -21.06
N LYS A 20 25.16 2.60 -22.18
CA LYS A 20 25.87 3.89 -22.25
C LYS A 20 25.25 4.96 -21.35
N PHE A 21 23.92 5.01 -21.26
CA PHE A 21 23.21 5.93 -20.37
C PHE A 21 23.45 5.63 -18.89
N LYS A 22 23.44 4.34 -18.51
CA LYS A 22 23.70 3.89 -17.15
C LYS A 22 25.12 4.19 -16.69
N GLU A 23 26.11 4.09 -17.57
CA GLU A 23 27.49 4.48 -17.29
C GLU A 23 27.64 5.99 -17.08
N LYS A 24 26.96 6.79 -17.91
CA LYS A 24 27.06 8.27 -17.86
C LYS A 24 26.26 8.88 -16.70
N HIS A 25 25.13 8.27 -16.32
CA HIS A 25 24.21 8.77 -15.29
C HIS A 25 23.71 7.65 -14.35
N PRO A 26 24.59 7.10 -13.48
CA PRO A 26 24.26 5.95 -12.65
C PRO A 26 23.10 6.20 -11.68
N ASN A 27 23.06 7.37 -11.04
CA ASN A 27 22.00 7.74 -10.10
C ASN A 27 20.64 7.90 -10.80
N THR A 28 20.63 8.54 -11.97
CA THR A 28 19.41 8.72 -12.77
C THR A 28 18.90 7.39 -13.31
N ALA A 29 19.79 6.49 -13.75
CA ALA A 29 19.42 5.15 -14.18
C ALA A 29 18.84 4.31 -13.04
N GLN A 30 19.42 4.40 -11.83
CA GLN A 30 18.87 3.75 -10.64
C GLN A 30 17.49 4.30 -10.27
N PHE A 31 17.32 5.62 -10.30
CA PHE A 31 16.02 6.25 -10.07
C PHE A 31 14.98 5.82 -11.11
N LEU A 32 15.35 5.77 -12.39
CA LEU A 32 14.42 5.42 -13.47
C LEU A 32 13.97 3.95 -13.37
N VAL A 33 14.87 3.05 -13.01
CA VAL A 33 14.52 1.64 -12.71
C VAL A 33 13.62 1.55 -11.48
N PHE A 34 13.96 2.26 -10.40
CA PHE A 34 13.11 2.34 -9.20
C PHE A 34 11.71 2.89 -9.53
N PHE A 35 11.63 3.90 -10.39
CA PHE A 35 10.38 4.52 -10.81
C PHE A 35 9.52 3.54 -11.61
N ILE A 36 10.07 2.88 -12.63
CA ILE A 36 9.34 1.89 -13.44
C ILE A 36 8.84 0.75 -12.56
N LEU A 37 9.69 0.23 -11.66
CA LEU A 37 9.31 -0.87 -10.78
C LEU A 37 8.25 -0.46 -9.75
N SER A 38 8.37 0.72 -9.15
CA SER A 38 7.38 1.23 -8.20
C SER A 38 6.02 1.40 -8.88
N ASN A 39 5.98 2.00 -10.07
CA ASN A 39 4.74 2.11 -10.83
C ASN A 39 4.19 0.74 -11.25
N GLY A 40 5.06 -0.20 -11.64
CA GLY A 40 4.66 -1.57 -11.94
C GLY A 40 4.00 -2.28 -10.76
N ILE A 41 4.51 -2.08 -9.54
CA ILE A 41 3.91 -2.61 -8.31
C ILE A 41 2.56 -1.95 -8.02
N THR A 42 2.44 -0.64 -8.23
CA THR A 42 1.14 0.05 -8.09
C THR A 42 0.12 -0.50 -9.08
N VAL A 43 0.50 -0.69 -10.35
CA VAL A 43 -0.38 -1.31 -11.36
C VAL A 43 -0.75 -2.73 -10.96
N LEU A 44 0.21 -3.51 -10.46
CA LEU A 44 -0.06 -4.84 -9.94
C LEU A 44 -1.07 -4.81 -8.79
N GLN A 45 -0.96 -3.88 -7.84
CA GLN A 45 -1.94 -3.70 -6.77
C GLN A 45 -3.33 -3.36 -7.32
N MET A 46 -3.41 -2.47 -8.32
CA MET A 46 -4.67 -2.10 -8.96
C MET A 46 -5.34 -3.29 -9.66
N VAL A 47 -4.57 -4.25 -10.17
CA VAL A 47 -5.08 -5.46 -10.84
C VAL A 47 -5.42 -6.56 -9.83
N LEU A 48 -4.56 -6.79 -8.83
CA LEU A 48 -4.75 -7.82 -7.81
C LEU A 48 -5.95 -7.53 -6.92
N MET A 49 -6.21 -6.26 -6.58
CA MET A 49 -7.28 -5.91 -5.66
C MET A 49 -8.67 -6.31 -6.20
N PRO A 50 -9.09 -5.99 -7.45
CA PRO A 50 -10.32 -6.51 -8.04
C PRO A 50 -10.35 -8.03 -8.11
N ILE A 51 -9.24 -8.67 -8.53
CA ILE A 51 -9.16 -10.13 -8.65
C ILE A 51 -9.44 -10.80 -7.30
N PHE A 52 -8.77 -10.36 -6.23
CA PHE A 52 -9.02 -10.94 -4.91
C PHE A 52 -10.41 -10.60 -4.36
N LYS A 53 -10.94 -9.40 -4.63
CA LYS A 53 -12.32 -9.06 -4.26
C LYS A 53 -13.34 -9.94 -4.95
N ASP A 54 -13.09 -10.33 -6.20
CA ASP A 54 -13.92 -11.25 -6.97
C ASP A 54 -13.81 -12.68 -6.41
N ILE A 55 -12.57 -13.20 -6.27
CA ILE A 55 -12.30 -14.52 -5.69
C ILE A 55 -12.95 -14.67 -4.31
N PHE A 56 -12.73 -13.73 -3.39
CA PHE A 56 -13.31 -13.78 -2.06
C PHE A 56 -14.79 -13.40 -2.03
N GLY A 57 -15.27 -12.66 -3.03
CA GLY A 57 -16.68 -12.31 -3.21
C GLY A 57 -17.60 -13.52 -3.38
N HIS A 58 -17.07 -14.63 -3.88
CA HIS A 58 -17.79 -15.90 -4.03
C HIS A 58 -17.74 -16.81 -2.80
N THR A 59 -17.11 -16.38 -1.70
CA THR A 59 -16.92 -17.20 -0.50
C THR A 59 -17.84 -16.77 0.65
N SER A 60 -18.02 -17.63 1.66
CA SER A 60 -18.75 -17.29 2.89
C SER A 60 -18.07 -16.21 3.74
N LEU A 61 -16.83 -15.83 3.40
CA LEU A 61 -16.08 -14.75 4.04
C LEU A 61 -16.78 -13.38 3.87
N VAL A 62 -17.61 -13.23 2.84
CA VAL A 62 -18.42 -12.02 2.60
C VAL A 62 -19.46 -11.79 3.70
N SER A 63 -19.97 -12.88 4.26
CA SER A 63 -20.97 -12.87 5.32
C SER A 63 -20.33 -12.84 6.72
N THR A 64 -19.00 -12.82 6.80
CA THR A 64 -18.27 -12.81 8.07
C THR A 64 -17.85 -11.40 8.42
N ASN A 65 -18.35 -10.89 9.55
CA ASN A 65 -17.92 -9.59 10.08
C ASN A 65 -16.45 -9.66 10.49
N PHE A 66 -15.63 -8.72 10.00
CA PHE A 66 -14.28 -8.51 10.50
C PHE A 66 -14.19 -7.13 11.12
N GLN A 67 -14.69 -7.06 12.35
CA GLN A 67 -14.77 -5.85 13.16
C GLN A 67 -13.83 -5.98 14.36
N VAL A 68 -12.63 -5.40 14.26
CA VAL A 68 -11.54 -5.63 15.22
C VAL A 68 -11.06 -4.30 15.79
N LEU A 69 -10.67 -4.32 17.08
CA LEU A 69 -10.30 -3.18 17.92
C LEU A 69 -11.43 -2.15 18.02
N LYS A 70 -12.41 -2.40 18.90
CA LYS A 70 -13.44 -1.42 19.25
C LYS A 70 -12.80 -0.26 20.05
N VAL A 71 -12.86 0.95 19.52
CA VAL A 71 -12.29 2.18 20.11
C VAL A 71 -13.41 3.17 20.43
N GLY A 72 -14.34 2.73 21.27
CA GLY A 72 -15.45 3.58 21.73
C GLY A 72 -16.67 3.52 20.82
N HIS A 73 -17.36 4.66 20.68
CA HIS A 73 -18.62 4.80 19.96
C HIS A 73 -18.54 5.94 18.94
N ASN A 74 -19.12 5.72 17.77
CA ASN A 74 -19.38 6.75 16.77
C ASN A 74 -20.36 7.81 17.34
N PHE A 75 -20.48 8.94 16.66
CA PHE A 75 -21.37 10.05 17.06
C PHE A 75 -22.85 9.67 17.13
N ASP A 76 -23.25 8.59 16.45
CA ASP A 76 -24.60 8.02 16.45
C ASP A 76 -24.81 6.98 17.57
N GLY A 77 -23.81 6.75 18.43
CA GLY A 77 -23.84 5.75 19.51
C GLY A 77 -23.47 4.33 19.06
N SER A 78 -23.26 4.07 17.77
CA SER A 78 -22.82 2.76 17.28
C SER A 78 -21.37 2.47 17.67
N PRO A 79 -20.99 1.20 17.92
CA PRO A 79 -19.60 0.86 18.26
C PRO A 79 -18.64 1.20 17.12
N TYR A 80 -17.57 1.95 17.43
CA TYR A 80 -16.54 2.31 16.46
C TYR A 80 -15.41 1.27 16.50
N TYR A 81 -15.06 0.71 15.34
CA TYR A 81 -14.00 -0.30 15.18
C TYR A 81 -12.89 0.25 14.29
N VAL A 82 -11.62 0.05 14.66
CA VAL A 82 -10.44 0.38 13.82
C VAL A 82 -10.54 -0.30 12.47
N PHE A 83 -10.81 -1.60 12.48
CA PHE A 83 -11.07 -2.37 11.29
C PHE A 83 -12.57 -2.56 11.24
N ASN A 84 -13.29 -1.71 10.50
CA ASN A 84 -14.74 -1.81 10.38
C ASN A 84 -15.13 -2.43 9.02
N TYR A 85 -14.91 -3.74 8.89
CA TYR A 85 -15.35 -4.49 7.72
C TYR A 85 -16.64 -5.23 8.07
N ALA A 86 -17.78 -4.57 7.84
CA ALA A 86 -19.10 -5.18 8.02
C ALA A 86 -19.41 -6.18 6.90
N ALA A 87 -20.09 -7.27 7.25
CA ALA A 87 -20.57 -8.27 6.32
C ALA A 87 -21.58 -7.69 5.33
N GLY A 88 -21.63 -8.27 4.13
CA GLY A 88 -22.53 -7.86 3.05
C GLY A 88 -21.78 -7.23 1.87
N SER A 89 -22.41 -7.22 0.69
CA SER A 89 -21.81 -6.69 -0.53
C SER A 89 -21.60 -5.17 -0.41
N ILE A 90 -20.40 -4.69 -0.72
CA ILE A 90 -20.14 -3.25 -0.78
C ILE A 90 -20.66 -2.73 -2.13
N SER A 91 -21.22 -1.52 -2.15
CA SER A 91 -21.85 -0.86 -3.32
C SER A 91 -20.97 -0.78 -4.59
N ALA A 92 -19.67 -1.03 -4.46
CA ALA A 92 -18.68 -1.00 -5.56
C ALA A 92 -18.37 -2.38 -6.16
N GLY A 93 -19.19 -3.41 -5.92
CA GLY A 93 -18.98 -4.75 -6.48
C GLY A 93 -17.86 -5.50 -5.76
N GLY A 94 -18.24 -6.42 -4.89
CA GLY A 94 -17.32 -7.24 -4.11
C GLY A 94 -17.88 -7.51 -2.72
N GLY A 95 -17.51 -8.66 -2.18
CA GLY A 95 -17.93 -9.04 -0.83
C GLY A 95 -17.29 -8.16 0.23
N GLY A 96 -18.10 -7.55 1.09
CA GLY A 96 -17.63 -6.88 2.31
C GLY A 96 -17.21 -7.88 3.38
N GLY A 97 -16.97 -7.39 4.59
CA GLY A 97 -16.54 -8.24 5.70
C GLY A 97 -15.10 -8.74 5.55
N LEU A 98 -14.85 -9.95 6.06
CA LEU A 98 -13.55 -10.59 6.06
C LEU A 98 -12.97 -10.80 4.65
N ALA A 99 -13.84 -11.01 3.65
CA ALA A 99 -13.44 -11.12 2.25
C ALA A 99 -12.67 -9.88 1.76
N TYR A 100 -13.20 -8.68 2.02
CA TYR A 100 -12.55 -7.44 1.62
C TYR A 100 -11.26 -7.19 2.40
N PHE A 101 -11.25 -7.47 3.71
CA PHE A 101 -10.03 -7.38 4.51
C PHE A 101 -8.92 -8.26 3.95
N LEU A 102 -9.20 -9.54 3.68
CA LEU A 102 -8.22 -10.48 3.12
C LEU A 102 -7.76 -10.06 1.73
N ALA A 103 -8.66 -9.56 0.87
CA ALA A 103 -8.29 -9.03 -0.44
C ALA A 103 -7.26 -7.90 -0.33
N VAL A 104 -7.51 -6.94 0.57
CA VAL A 104 -6.59 -5.83 0.84
C VAL A 104 -5.26 -6.34 1.39
N GLN A 105 -5.28 -7.18 2.43
CA GLN A 105 -4.08 -7.64 3.11
C GLN A 105 -3.19 -8.51 2.23
N ILE A 106 -3.77 -9.41 1.42
CA ILE A 106 -3.02 -10.29 0.51
C ILE A 106 -2.42 -9.46 -0.63
N THR A 107 -3.18 -8.53 -1.21
CA THR A 107 -2.67 -7.62 -2.24
C THR A 107 -1.49 -6.81 -1.73
N MET A 108 -1.63 -6.22 -0.54
CA MET A 108 -0.58 -5.43 0.09
C MET A 108 0.63 -6.29 0.45
N ALA A 109 0.44 -7.51 0.98
CA ALA A 109 1.52 -8.43 1.30
C ALA A 109 2.34 -8.81 0.06
N ILE A 110 1.69 -9.15 -1.06
CA ILE A 110 2.37 -9.45 -2.33
C ILE A 110 3.19 -8.24 -2.79
N ALA A 111 2.59 -7.05 -2.77
CA ALA A 111 3.27 -5.82 -3.17
C ALA A 111 4.50 -5.52 -2.29
N GLN A 112 4.40 -5.74 -0.98
CA GLN A 112 5.52 -5.57 -0.06
C GLN A 112 6.63 -6.59 -0.28
N ILE A 113 6.28 -7.86 -0.54
CA ILE A 113 7.27 -8.88 -0.87
C ILE A 113 8.05 -8.49 -2.13
N ILE A 114 7.36 -8.03 -3.17
CA ILE A 114 8.01 -7.58 -4.41
C ILE A 114 8.85 -6.34 -4.14
N ASN A 115 8.33 -5.35 -3.40
CA ASN A 115 9.09 -4.16 -3.00
C ASN A 115 10.38 -4.53 -2.27
N PHE A 116 10.34 -5.49 -1.34
CA PHE A 116 11.51 -5.98 -0.62
C PHE A 116 12.57 -6.54 -1.58
N PHE A 117 12.17 -7.42 -2.51
CA PHE A 117 13.09 -8.00 -3.49
C PHE A 117 13.65 -6.96 -4.45
N VAL A 118 12.83 -6.00 -4.90
CA VAL A 118 13.24 -4.89 -5.76
C VAL A 118 14.26 -3.99 -5.05
N GLN A 119 13.95 -3.54 -3.83
CA GLN A 119 14.85 -2.70 -3.03
C GLN A 119 16.16 -3.43 -2.72
N ARG A 120 16.10 -4.73 -2.42
CA ARG A 120 17.29 -5.53 -2.15
C ARG A 120 18.17 -5.74 -3.39
N ASN A 121 17.58 -6.15 -4.52
CA ASN A 121 18.33 -6.51 -5.72
C ASN A 121 18.93 -5.30 -6.44
N ILE A 122 18.30 -4.13 -6.35
CA ILE A 122 18.66 -2.96 -7.13
C ILE A 122 19.32 -1.89 -6.28
N THR A 123 18.78 -1.62 -5.09
CA THR A 123 19.23 -0.50 -4.25
C THR A 123 20.34 -0.90 -3.29
N PHE A 124 20.31 -2.09 -2.71
CA PHE A 124 21.26 -2.42 -1.63
C PHE A 124 22.41 -3.35 -1.99
N LYS A 125 22.36 -4.15 -3.07
CA LYS A 125 23.43 -5.09 -3.50
C LYS A 125 24.19 -5.77 -2.33
N SER A 126 23.52 -6.04 -1.21
CA SER A 126 24.20 -6.30 0.06
C SER A 126 24.16 -7.78 0.42
N LYS A 127 25.33 -8.31 0.77
CA LYS A 127 25.57 -9.64 1.37
C LYS A 127 25.09 -9.74 2.83
N SER A 128 24.14 -8.89 3.26
CA SER A 128 23.55 -8.93 4.60
C SER A 128 22.55 -10.08 4.76
N ASN A 129 22.43 -10.61 6.00
CA ASN A 129 21.60 -11.76 6.36
C ASN A 129 20.13 -11.55 5.97
N ILE A 130 19.71 -12.25 4.91
CA ILE A 130 18.40 -12.16 4.24
C ILE A 130 17.24 -12.20 5.26
N TRP A 131 17.36 -13.09 6.24
CA TRP A 131 16.31 -13.38 7.20
C TRP A 131 16.06 -12.25 8.20
N LYS A 132 17.10 -11.56 8.67
CA LYS A 132 16.94 -10.43 9.60
C LYS A 132 16.27 -9.24 8.91
N ALA A 133 16.72 -8.92 7.70
CA ALA A 133 16.14 -7.82 6.92
C ALA A 133 14.68 -8.10 6.53
N ALA A 134 14.38 -9.33 6.09
CA ALA A 134 13.02 -9.74 5.77
C ALA A 134 12.10 -9.71 7.01
N PHE A 135 12.59 -10.21 8.15
CA PHE A 135 11.84 -10.18 9.41
C PHE A 135 11.47 -8.76 9.82
N TRP A 136 12.44 -7.85 9.88
CA TRP A 136 12.19 -6.45 10.23
C TRP A 136 11.32 -5.72 9.22
N TYR A 137 11.43 -6.05 7.93
CA TYR A 137 10.57 -5.49 6.89
C TYR A 137 9.12 -5.93 7.04
N VAL A 138 8.87 -7.22 7.33
CA VAL A 138 7.53 -7.75 7.61
C VAL A 138 6.96 -7.15 8.89
N VAL A 139 7.76 -7.07 9.96
CA VAL A 139 7.35 -6.44 11.23
C VAL A 139 6.99 -4.97 11.00
N ALA A 140 7.82 -4.21 10.28
CA ALA A 140 7.53 -2.83 9.91
C ALA A 140 6.20 -2.75 9.14
N TYR A 141 6.02 -3.59 8.12
CA TYR A 141 4.79 -3.62 7.33
C TYR A 141 3.53 -3.90 8.17
N ILE A 142 3.58 -4.88 9.09
CA ILE A 142 2.44 -5.20 9.96
C ILE A 142 2.12 -4.01 10.87
N ILE A 143 3.13 -3.41 11.51
CA ILE A 143 2.93 -2.26 12.40
C ILE A 143 2.39 -1.06 11.61
N ILE A 144 2.93 -0.79 10.41
CA ILE A 144 2.48 0.28 9.52
C ILE A 144 1.02 0.06 9.12
N SER A 145 0.66 -1.16 8.74
CA SER A 145 -0.69 -1.49 8.28
C SER A 145 -1.72 -1.36 9.41
N ILE A 146 -1.38 -1.83 10.61
CA ILE A 146 -2.25 -1.70 11.79
C ILE A 146 -2.34 -0.24 12.24
N GLY A 147 -1.23 0.47 12.30
CA GLY A 147 -1.19 1.89 12.69
C GLY A 147 -1.99 2.76 11.72
N ALA A 148 -1.79 2.58 10.40
CA ALA A 148 -2.53 3.31 9.39
C ALA A 148 -4.03 3.04 9.47
N ALA A 149 -4.46 1.79 9.65
CA ALA A 149 -5.88 1.46 9.80
C ALA A 149 -6.48 2.03 11.09
N ALA A 150 -5.76 1.92 12.23
CA ALA A 150 -6.17 2.48 13.52
C ALA A 150 -6.37 3.98 13.43
N LEU A 151 -5.43 4.67 12.81
CA LEU A 151 -5.47 6.12 12.68
C LEU A 151 -6.54 6.53 11.68
N GLN A 152 -6.61 5.89 10.51
CA GLN A 152 -7.61 6.21 9.49
C GLN A 152 -9.02 6.19 10.05
N GLY A 153 -9.42 5.16 10.80
CA GLY A 153 -10.77 5.19 11.32
C GLY A 153 -10.97 6.28 12.41
N LEU A 154 -9.95 6.64 13.20
CA LEU A 154 -10.06 7.62 14.28
C LEU A 154 -10.32 9.04 13.76
N TYR A 155 -9.72 9.43 12.64
CA TYR A 155 -9.89 10.77 12.07
C TYR A 155 -10.82 10.82 10.85
N LYS A 156 -10.92 9.76 10.04
CA LYS A 156 -11.75 9.78 8.83
C LYS A 156 -13.23 9.92 9.17
N ALA A 157 -13.73 9.17 10.17
CA ALA A 157 -15.13 9.24 10.58
C ALA A 157 -15.57 10.64 11.09
N PRO A 158 -14.88 11.29 12.05
CA PRO A 158 -15.26 12.62 12.50
C PRO A 158 -15.13 13.70 11.42
N ILE A 159 -14.12 13.61 10.56
CA ILE A 159 -13.89 14.62 9.50
C ILE A 159 -14.98 14.54 8.43
N TYR A 160 -15.31 13.34 7.96
CA TYR A 160 -16.39 13.16 6.99
C TYR A 160 -17.74 13.51 7.60
N ASN A 161 -17.98 13.16 8.87
CA ASN A 161 -19.22 13.55 9.55
C ASN A 161 -19.35 15.08 9.67
N LEU A 162 -18.28 15.77 10.06
CA LEU A 162 -18.27 17.23 10.19
C LEU A 162 -18.46 17.91 8.82
N LEU A 163 -17.81 17.43 7.76
CA LEU A 163 -17.88 18.08 6.45
C LEU A 163 -19.15 17.72 5.66
N MET A 164 -19.59 16.46 5.72
CA MET A 164 -20.76 16.01 4.98
C MET A 164 -22.07 16.28 5.72
N ASN A 165 -22.15 15.98 7.02
CA ASN A 165 -23.39 16.08 7.79
C ASN A 165 -23.53 17.42 8.52
N THR A 166 -22.47 17.91 9.17
CA THR A 166 -22.53 19.18 9.93
C THR A 166 -22.51 20.40 9.01
N LEU A 167 -21.66 20.41 7.99
CA LEU A 167 -21.55 21.52 7.03
C LEU A 167 -22.47 21.36 5.80
N LYS A 168 -23.18 20.24 5.65
CA LYS A 168 -24.11 19.93 4.54
C LYS A 168 -23.50 20.16 3.15
N MET A 169 -22.18 20.00 3.00
CA MET A 169 -21.47 20.29 1.75
C MET A 169 -21.59 19.16 0.71
N GLY A 170 -22.30 18.07 1.02
CA GLY A 170 -22.52 16.95 0.09
C GLY A 170 -21.22 16.43 -0.53
N SER A 171 -21.19 16.31 -1.86
CA SER A 171 -20.02 15.83 -2.62
C SER A 171 -18.80 16.75 -2.54
N VAL A 172 -18.99 18.06 -2.33
CA VAL A 172 -17.88 19.00 -2.09
C VAL A 172 -17.25 18.75 -0.72
N GLY A 173 -18.08 18.42 0.28
CA GLY A 173 -17.64 18.01 1.62
C GLY A 173 -16.80 16.74 1.59
N GLU A 174 -17.18 15.76 0.76
CA GLU A 174 -16.42 14.53 0.55
C GLU A 174 -15.03 14.81 -0.05
N THR A 175 -14.94 15.67 -1.07
CA THR A 175 -13.65 16.01 -1.70
C THR A 175 -12.72 16.76 -0.75
N ILE A 176 -13.26 17.70 0.05
CA ILE A 176 -12.49 18.41 1.07
C ILE A 176 -12.07 17.46 2.18
N ALA A 177 -12.96 16.54 2.57
CA ALA A 177 -12.65 15.51 3.55
C ALA A 177 -11.52 14.61 3.06
N ASP A 178 -11.54 14.15 1.82
CA ASP A 178 -10.46 13.39 1.19
C ASP A 178 -9.12 14.14 1.26
N PHE A 179 -9.12 15.42 0.90
CA PHE A 179 -7.91 16.24 0.91
C PHE A 179 -7.34 16.43 2.32
N ILE A 180 -8.18 16.73 3.31
CA ILE A 180 -7.77 16.87 4.72
C ILE A 180 -7.30 15.53 5.28
N THR A 181 -8.03 14.46 4.98
CA THR A 181 -7.70 13.07 5.35
C THR A 181 -6.35 12.68 4.76
N MET A 182 -6.03 13.09 3.54
CA MET A 182 -4.72 12.87 2.91
C MET A 182 -3.60 13.60 3.65
N ILE A 183 -3.78 14.88 4.01
CA ILE A 183 -2.78 15.66 4.75
C ILE A 183 -2.54 15.05 6.14
N ILE A 184 -3.60 14.69 6.85
CA ILE A 184 -3.51 14.05 8.17
C ILE A 184 -2.85 12.68 8.05
N ASN A 185 -3.20 11.90 7.03
CA ASN A 185 -2.55 10.62 6.74
C ASN A 185 -1.05 10.81 6.52
N CYS A 186 -0.63 11.83 5.77
CA CYS A 186 0.79 12.16 5.56
C CYS A 186 1.49 12.57 6.87
N ALA A 187 0.87 13.44 7.67
CA ALA A 187 1.46 13.91 8.93
C ALA A 187 1.60 12.78 9.94
N ILE A 188 0.55 11.97 10.13
CA ILE A 188 0.55 10.83 11.04
C ILE A 188 1.52 9.76 10.56
N SER A 189 1.54 9.46 9.26
CA SER A 189 2.54 8.61 8.63
C SER A 189 3.94 9.07 9.03
N PHE A 190 4.26 10.34 8.87
CA PHE A 190 5.56 10.87 9.28
C PHE A 190 5.84 10.66 10.78
N TRP A 191 4.92 11.02 11.67
CA TRP A 191 5.14 10.94 13.13
C TRP A 191 5.13 9.54 13.72
N VAL A 192 4.40 8.59 13.13
CA VAL A 192 4.38 7.18 13.56
C VAL A 192 5.51 6.41 12.88
N PHE A 193 5.78 6.68 11.60
CA PHE A 193 6.87 6.01 10.88
C PHE A 193 8.24 6.48 11.35
N PHE A 194 8.42 7.73 11.78
CA PHE A 194 9.72 8.24 12.22
C PHE A 194 10.30 7.49 13.44
N PRO A 195 9.57 7.28 14.57
CA PRO A 195 10.04 6.46 15.68
C PRO A 195 10.31 5.01 15.29
N ILE A 196 9.43 4.41 14.46
CA ILE A 196 9.57 3.03 14.02
C ILE A 196 10.83 2.87 13.17
N PHE A 197 11.02 3.71 12.16
CA PHE A 197 12.23 3.72 11.35
C PHE A 197 13.47 4.00 12.19
N LYS A 198 13.39 4.89 13.19
CA LYS A 198 14.51 5.14 14.11
C LYS A 198 14.86 3.94 14.99
N VAL A 199 13.88 3.08 15.33
CA VAL A 199 14.11 1.85 16.11
C VAL A 199 14.61 0.71 15.21
N ILE A 200 14.06 0.57 14.00
CA ILE A 200 14.38 -0.50 13.05
C ILE A 200 15.72 -0.26 12.33
N PHE A 201 16.00 0.98 11.91
CA PHE A 201 17.23 1.38 11.23
C PHE A 201 18.27 1.97 12.18
N LYS A 202 18.17 1.68 13.47
CA LYS A 202 19.20 2.04 14.44
C LYS A 202 20.45 1.18 14.17
N ASP A 203 21.31 1.68 13.29
CA ASP A 203 22.68 1.26 12.97
C ASP A 203 23.06 -0.21 13.28
N GLU A 204 22.94 -1.10 12.28
CA GLU A 204 23.88 -2.22 12.13
C GLU A 204 25.18 -1.78 11.40
N SER A 205 25.33 -0.49 11.06
CA SER A 205 26.54 0.09 10.43
C SER A 205 27.56 0.69 11.40
N GLN A 206 27.34 0.61 12.71
CA GLN A 206 28.24 1.19 13.73
C GLN A 206 28.62 0.23 14.87
N LYS A 207 28.72 -1.07 14.61
CA LYS A 207 29.48 -2.01 15.46
C LYS A 207 30.17 -3.09 14.65
#